data_AF-A0AAD8NQG5-F1
#
_entry.id   AF-A0AAD8NQG5-F1
#
_cell.length_a   1.000
_cell.length_b   1.000
_cell.length_c   1.000
_cell.angle_alpha   90.00
_cell.angle_beta   90.00
_cell.angle_gamma   90.00
#
_symmetry.space_group_name_H-M   'P 1'
#
loop_
_entity.id
_entity.type
_entity.pdbx_description
1 polymer ?
#
loop_
_entity_poly.entity_id
_entity_poly.type
_entity_poly.pdbx_seq_one_letter_code
_entity_poly.pdbx_strand_id
1 'polypeptide(L)'
;MKYNEISHFSHPEHRLSYDYTQSPFKCDGCNEPGIGSHYKCTECNHDLHVHCALPSPSISHPFYTKCTFQFLTTPPGSAPRYCNACQKDIYGFVYHCKACGFDLHPCCAKLPTMLDDGEVKLYLCRKVGSACHKCGKKGRSWSYRSTCKKYNLHVACAKEMLAESWHDIYYHGVFIRENGDYSIDMYGQNWKLETKIPSLKGTLQSYHKKGPKRKGKIKKCCKIAGLAVQFVISAILGDPTTLIAGVVGALMSK
;
A
#
# COMPACT_ATOMS: atom_id res chain seq x y z
N MET A 1 4.01 12.50 22.45
CA MET A 1 4.13 11.30 23.30
C MET A 1 3.49 10.14 22.54
N LYS A 2 4.24 9.09 22.19
CA LYS A 2 3.64 7.85 21.64
C LYS A 2 3.13 7.06 22.85
N TYR A 3 1.83 6.77 22.90
CA TYR A 3 1.31 5.86 23.91
C TYR A 3 1.76 4.46 23.52
N ASN A 4 2.61 3.84 24.36
CA ASN A 4 3.08 2.47 24.13
C ASN A 4 1.93 1.47 24.11
N GLU A 5 0.83 1.75 24.83
CA GLU A 5 -0.37 0.92 24.85
C GLU A 5 -1.63 1.77 24.85
N ILE A 6 -2.68 1.25 24.22
CA ILE A 6 -4.00 1.88 24.14
C ILE A 6 -5.11 0.85 24.38
N SER A 7 -6.24 1.30 24.91
CA SER A 7 -7.51 0.56 24.83
C SER A 7 -8.24 1.00 23.57
N HIS A 8 -8.79 0.05 22.81
CA HIS A 8 -9.41 0.34 21.51
C HIS A 8 -10.86 -0.14 21.47
N PHE A 9 -11.76 0.66 20.90
CA PHE A 9 -13.19 0.39 20.90
C PHE A 9 -13.61 -0.85 20.08
N SER A 10 -12.80 -1.27 19.08
CA SER A 10 -13.10 -2.48 18.30
C SER A 10 -12.48 -3.74 18.88
N HIS A 11 -11.67 -3.60 19.93
CA HIS A 11 -11.11 -4.71 20.68
C HIS A 11 -10.98 -4.32 22.16
N PRO A 12 -12.11 -4.14 22.88
CA PRO A 12 -12.11 -3.63 24.25
C PRO A 12 -11.57 -4.63 25.30
N GLU A 13 -11.46 -5.91 24.96
CA GLU A 13 -11.07 -6.99 25.86
C GLU A 13 -9.59 -6.94 26.22
N HIS A 14 -8.74 -6.52 25.28
CA HIS A 14 -7.29 -6.42 25.47
C HIS A 14 -6.74 -5.06 25.07
N ARG A 15 -5.58 -4.72 25.63
CA ARG A 15 -4.85 -3.52 25.24
C ARG A 15 -4.05 -3.80 23.97
N LEU A 16 -3.91 -2.79 23.13
CA LEU A 16 -3.05 -2.84 21.95
C LEU A 16 -1.74 -2.13 22.26
N SER A 17 -0.62 -2.80 22.02
CA SER A 17 0.72 -2.23 22.13
C SER A 17 1.21 -1.71 20.78
N TYR A 18 1.95 -0.59 20.79
CA TYR A 18 2.64 -0.10 19.60
C TYR A 18 3.79 -1.04 19.24
N ASP A 19 3.86 -1.44 17.98
CA ASP A 19 4.89 -2.33 17.46
C ASP A 19 5.36 -1.90 16.05
N TYR A 20 6.49 -2.44 15.61
CA TYR A 20 7.04 -2.25 14.28
C TYR A 20 7.35 -3.61 13.63
N THR A 21 6.72 -3.88 12.50
CA THR A 21 6.96 -5.12 11.73
C THR A 21 7.48 -4.84 10.33
N GLN A 22 8.45 -5.63 9.88
CA GLN A 22 8.86 -5.66 8.47
C GLN A 22 8.03 -6.65 7.64
N SER A 23 7.16 -7.42 8.29
CA SER A 23 6.27 -8.36 7.63
C SER A 23 4.93 -7.69 7.34
N PRO A 24 4.33 -7.94 6.17
CA PRO A 24 2.95 -7.60 5.88
C PRO A 24 1.98 -8.01 6.99
N PHE A 25 1.02 -7.15 7.30
CA PHE A 25 -0.15 -7.51 8.11
C PHE A 25 -1.43 -7.00 7.44
N LYS A 26 -2.57 -7.58 7.84
CA LYS A 26 -3.88 -7.09 7.47
C LYS A 26 -4.43 -6.30 8.65
N CYS A 27 -4.87 -5.07 8.42
CA CYS A 27 -5.50 -4.26 9.45
C CYS A 27 -6.93 -4.76 9.71
N ASP A 28 -7.24 -5.18 10.94
CA ASP A 28 -8.57 -5.66 11.33
C ASP A 28 -9.64 -4.57 11.34
N GLY A 29 -9.23 -3.31 11.47
CA GLY A 29 -10.12 -2.17 11.43
C GLY A 29 -10.62 -1.86 10.02
N CYS A 30 -9.69 -1.52 9.10
CA CYS A 30 -10.07 -1.08 7.74
C CYS A 30 -9.98 -2.16 6.67
N ASN A 31 -9.56 -3.38 7.02
CA ASN A 31 -9.35 -4.52 6.12
C ASN A 31 -8.30 -4.31 5.01
N GLU A 32 -7.48 -3.26 5.12
CA GLU A 32 -6.42 -2.98 4.15
C GLU A 32 -5.04 -3.50 4.62
N PRO A 33 -4.16 -3.82 3.67
CA PRO A 33 -2.78 -4.20 3.96
C PRO A 33 -1.99 -3.09 4.68
N GLY A 34 -1.09 -3.47 5.57
CA GLY A 34 -0.15 -2.58 6.27
C GLY A 34 1.24 -3.16 6.42
N ILE A 35 2.21 -2.30 6.72
CA ILE A 35 3.57 -2.66 7.14
C ILE A 35 4.12 -1.62 8.11
N GLY A 36 5.14 -1.98 8.87
CA GLY A 36 5.86 -1.06 9.72
C GLY A 36 5.14 -0.79 11.03
N SER A 37 5.00 0.49 11.36
CA SER A 37 4.39 0.94 12.61
C SER A 37 2.90 0.59 12.65
N HIS A 38 2.49 -0.12 13.70
CA HIS A 38 1.11 -0.54 13.92
C HIS A 38 0.82 -0.71 15.41
N TYR A 39 -0.45 -0.95 15.74
CA TYR A 39 -0.85 -1.36 17.08
C TYR A 39 -1.32 -2.80 17.02
N LYS A 40 -0.80 -3.64 17.92
CA LYS A 40 -1.02 -5.07 17.96
C LYS A 40 -1.44 -5.52 19.34
N CYS A 41 -2.38 -6.45 19.41
CA CYS A 41 -2.62 -7.24 20.61
C CYS A 41 -1.59 -8.37 20.71
N THR A 42 -0.98 -8.58 21.88
CA THR A 42 -0.06 -9.71 22.10
C THR A 42 -0.78 -11.01 22.40
N GLU A 43 -2.03 -10.93 22.86
CA GLU A 43 -2.87 -12.06 23.26
C GLU A 43 -3.72 -12.59 22.09
N CYS A 44 -4.10 -11.69 21.17
CA CYS A 44 -4.90 -11.98 19.99
C CYS A 44 -4.13 -11.61 18.72
N ASN A 45 -4.43 -12.25 17.59
CA ASN A 45 -3.95 -11.80 16.28
C ASN A 45 -4.79 -10.60 15.79
N HIS A 46 -4.74 -9.48 16.52
CA HIS A 46 -5.46 -8.25 16.20
C HIS A 46 -4.47 -7.12 15.92
N ASP A 47 -4.42 -6.67 14.68
CA ASP A 47 -3.48 -5.69 14.17
C ASP A 47 -4.22 -4.50 13.55
N LEU A 48 -3.87 -3.27 13.96
CA LEU A 48 -4.43 -2.04 13.45
C LEU A 48 -3.33 -1.13 12.93
N HIS A 49 -3.54 -0.53 11.75
CA HIS A 49 -2.73 0.62 11.35
C HIS A 49 -2.78 1.70 12.45
N VAL A 50 -1.71 2.48 12.61
CA VAL A 50 -1.68 3.60 13.57
C VAL A 50 -2.90 4.53 13.43
N HIS A 51 -3.33 4.81 12.21
CA HIS A 51 -4.51 5.67 11.96
C HIS A 51 -5.87 4.98 12.13
N CYS A 52 -5.90 3.64 12.20
CA CYS A 52 -7.10 2.87 12.57
C CYS A 52 -7.17 2.67 14.09
N ALA A 53 -6.01 2.58 14.76
CA ALA A 53 -5.88 2.52 16.20
C ALA A 53 -6.22 3.87 16.86
N LEU A 54 -5.82 4.98 16.23
CA LEU A 54 -6.04 6.34 16.72
C LEU A 54 -6.77 7.18 15.66
N PRO A 55 -8.04 6.85 15.32
CA PRO A 55 -8.78 7.58 14.31
C PRO A 55 -9.18 8.97 14.83
N SER A 56 -9.07 9.98 13.96
CA SER A 56 -9.70 11.27 14.23
C SER A 56 -11.20 11.15 13.98
N PRO A 57 -12.08 11.68 14.84
CA PRO A 57 -13.53 11.58 14.64
C PRO A 57 -14.00 12.17 13.30
N SER A 58 -13.29 13.18 12.82
CA SER A 58 -13.52 13.79 11.50
C SER A 58 -12.22 14.31 10.89
N ILE A 59 -12.17 14.34 9.55
CA ILE A 59 -11.05 14.89 8.79
C ILE A 59 -11.56 15.73 7.60
N SER A 60 -10.72 16.65 7.15
CA SER A 60 -10.81 17.26 5.83
C SER A 60 -9.68 16.72 4.94
N HIS A 61 -9.87 16.73 3.63
CA HIS A 61 -8.85 16.29 2.68
C HIS A 61 -8.65 17.35 1.57
N PRO A 62 -7.41 17.69 1.18
CA PRO A 62 -7.14 18.76 0.20
C PRO A 62 -7.87 18.61 -1.14
N PHE A 63 -8.13 17.38 -1.56
CA PHE A 63 -8.85 17.13 -2.82
C PHE A 63 -10.37 17.26 -2.75
N TYR A 64 -10.92 17.43 -1.55
CA TYR A 64 -12.34 17.53 -1.28
C TYR A 64 -12.61 18.72 -0.35
N THR A 65 -12.32 19.92 -0.83
CA THR A 65 -12.39 21.18 -0.05
C THR A 65 -13.77 21.51 0.51
N LYS A 66 -14.83 20.91 -0.03
CA LYS A 66 -16.22 21.07 0.43
C LYS A 66 -16.73 19.88 1.25
N CYS A 67 -15.86 18.93 1.61
CA CYS A 67 -16.24 17.71 2.31
C CYS A 67 -15.59 17.66 3.69
N THR A 68 -16.41 17.33 4.68
CA THR A 68 -15.95 16.84 5.98
C THR A 68 -16.26 15.35 6.03
N PHE A 69 -15.23 14.53 6.26
CA PHE A 69 -15.41 13.09 6.39
C PHE A 69 -15.48 12.72 7.86
N GLN A 70 -16.52 12.00 8.24
CA GLN A 70 -16.69 11.44 9.58
C GLN A 70 -16.16 10.01 9.61
N PHE A 71 -15.48 9.65 10.68
CA PHE A 71 -15.04 8.28 10.91
C PHE A 71 -16.24 7.42 11.30
N LEU A 72 -16.39 6.27 10.66
CA LEU A 72 -17.37 5.24 10.97
C LEU A 72 -16.66 3.88 11.08
N THR A 73 -17.12 3.04 11.99
CA THR A 73 -16.60 1.69 12.17
C THR A 73 -17.06 0.72 11.08
N THR A 74 -18.14 1.06 10.38
CA THR A 74 -18.70 0.31 9.26
C THR A 74 -19.17 1.25 8.16
N PRO A 75 -19.16 0.83 6.89
CA PRO A 75 -19.70 1.62 5.79
C PRO A 75 -21.20 1.87 5.95
N PRO A 76 -21.70 3.07 5.61
CA PRO A 76 -23.11 3.39 5.77
C PRO A 76 -23.99 2.74 4.70
N GLY A 77 -25.12 2.19 5.13
CA GLY A 77 -26.11 1.53 4.28
C GLY A 77 -25.75 0.07 3.95
N SER A 78 -26.57 -0.57 3.12
CA SER A 78 -26.41 -1.98 2.73
C SER A 78 -25.74 -2.18 1.36
N ALA A 79 -25.56 -1.10 0.59
CA ALA A 79 -24.94 -1.17 -0.72
C ALA A 79 -23.40 -1.27 -0.60
N PRO A 80 -22.74 -2.07 -1.45
CA PRO A 80 -21.27 -2.10 -1.53
C PRO A 80 -20.70 -0.70 -1.75
N ARG A 81 -19.65 -0.37 -1.00
CA ARG A 81 -18.97 0.94 -1.06
C ARG A 81 -17.52 0.75 -1.45
N TYR A 82 -16.97 1.75 -2.13
CA TYR A 82 -15.59 1.75 -2.59
C TYR A 82 -14.90 3.05 -2.20
N CYS A 83 -13.60 2.96 -1.97
CA CYS A 83 -12.77 4.10 -1.63
C CYS A 83 -12.53 4.98 -2.86
N ASN A 84 -12.89 6.26 -2.78
CA ASN A 84 -12.70 7.19 -3.89
C ASN A 84 -11.22 7.44 -4.24
N ALA A 85 -10.29 7.15 -3.32
CA ALA A 85 -8.86 7.28 -3.54
C ALA A 85 -8.25 6.10 -4.30
N CYS A 86 -8.56 4.85 -3.89
CA CYS A 86 -7.92 3.66 -4.44
C CYS A 86 -8.87 2.72 -5.22
N GLN A 87 -10.16 3.04 -5.29
CA GLN A 87 -11.21 2.30 -5.98
C GLN A 87 -11.40 0.85 -5.50
N LYS A 88 -10.78 0.45 -4.38
CA LYS A 88 -11.05 -0.83 -3.72
C LYS A 88 -12.27 -0.74 -2.81
N ASP A 89 -12.90 -1.88 -2.60
CA ASP A 89 -14.05 -2.03 -1.71
C ASP A 89 -13.71 -1.67 -0.26
N ILE A 90 -14.74 -1.30 0.49
CA ILE A 90 -14.66 -0.93 1.90
C ILE A 90 -15.47 -1.95 2.70
N TYR A 91 -14.78 -2.69 3.57
CA TYR A 91 -15.38 -3.74 4.41
C TYR A 91 -15.32 -3.43 5.91
N GLY A 92 -14.78 -2.29 6.32
CA GLY A 92 -14.60 -1.93 7.72
C GLY A 92 -14.53 -0.43 7.93
N PHE A 93 -13.60 0.01 8.78
CA PHE A 93 -13.40 1.41 9.13
C PHE A 93 -13.29 2.31 7.90
N VAL A 94 -14.03 3.42 7.94
CA VAL A 94 -14.17 4.32 6.79
C VAL A 94 -14.29 5.77 7.25
N TYR A 95 -13.76 6.67 6.44
CA TYR A 95 -14.09 8.08 6.47
C TYR A 95 -15.15 8.37 5.43
N HIS A 96 -16.35 8.74 5.88
CA HIS A 96 -17.53 8.98 5.04
C HIS A 96 -17.93 10.45 5.05
N CYS A 97 -18.14 11.03 3.86
CA CYS A 97 -18.72 12.36 3.71
C CYS A 97 -20.23 12.24 3.42
N LYS A 98 -21.05 12.54 4.42
CA LYS A 98 -22.52 12.48 4.30
C LYS A 98 -23.09 13.35 3.17
N ALA A 99 -22.49 14.52 2.93
CA ALA A 99 -22.98 15.48 1.95
C ALA A 99 -22.74 15.05 0.49
N CYS A 100 -21.64 14.33 0.22
CA CYS A 100 -21.25 13.94 -1.15
C CYS A 100 -21.33 12.44 -1.40
N GLY A 101 -21.49 11.62 -0.36
CA GLY A 101 -21.43 10.17 -0.44
C GLY A 101 -20.04 9.62 -0.76
N PHE A 102 -18.98 10.43 -0.60
CA PHE A 102 -17.60 9.98 -0.81
C PHE A 102 -17.07 9.22 0.40
N ASP A 103 -16.32 8.16 0.11
CA ASP A 103 -15.74 7.27 1.10
C ASP A 103 -14.22 7.15 0.90
N LEU A 104 -13.48 7.09 2.00
CA LEU A 104 -12.04 6.87 2.02
C LEU A 104 -11.67 5.84 3.08
N HIS A 105 -10.81 4.88 2.73
CA HIS A 105 -10.11 4.11 3.76
C HIS A 105 -9.27 5.05 4.65
N PRO A 106 -9.15 4.79 5.96
CA PRO A 106 -8.28 5.56 6.84
C PRO A 106 -6.84 5.68 6.32
N CYS A 107 -6.25 4.59 5.81
CA CYS A 107 -4.91 4.61 5.22
C CYS A 107 -4.84 5.47 3.93
N CYS A 108 -5.88 5.46 3.10
CA CYS A 108 -5.93 6.29 1.90
C CYS A 108 -6.09 7.78 2.20
N ALA A 109 -6.86 8.12 3.22
CA ALA A 109 -7.09 9.51 3.61
C ALA A 109 -5.84 10.18 4.19
N LYS A 110 -4.86 9.39 4.65
CA LYS A 110 -3.58 9.86 5.21
C LYS A 110 -2.40 9.71 4.25
N LEU A 111 -2.66 9.35 2.98
CA LEU A 111 -1.60 9.28 1.97
C LEU A 111 -0.86 10.63 1.88
N PRO A 112 0.49 10.63 1.92
CA PRO A 112 1.27 11.85 1.77
C PRO A 112 0.97 12.54 0.44
N THR A 113 0.76 13.85 0.48
CA THR A 113 0.51 14.67 -0.73
C THR A 113 1.73 14.77 -1.62
N MET A 114 2.92 14.59 -1.05
CA MET A 114 4.20 14.61 -1.73
C MET A 114 5.16 13.58 -1.11
N LEU A 115 5.90 12.90 -1.98
CA LEU A 115 6.99 11.99 -1.64
C LEU A 115 8.27 12.56 -2.24
N ASP A 116 9.33 12.66 -1.46
CA ASP A 116 10.64 13.20 -1.86
C ASP A 116 11.74 12.32 -1.29
N ASP A 117 12.59 11.78 -2.16
CA ASP A 117 13.76 10.97 -1.82
C ASP A 117 15.09 11.71 -2.12
N GLY A 118 15.02 12.99 -2.50
CA GLY A 118 16.15 13.80 -2.96
C GLY A 118 16.42 13.74 -4.47
N GLU A 119 16.03 12.67 -5.17
CA GLU A 119 16.22 12.49 -6.62
C GLU A 119 14.90 12.58 -7.42
N VAL A 120 13.81 12.11 -6.83
CA VAL A 120 12.48 11.93 -7.40
C VAL A 120 11.44 12.51 -6.45
N LYS A 121 10.69 13.47 -6.98
CA LYS A 121 9.52 14.04 -6.30
C LYS A 121 8.24 13.56 -6.96
N LEU A 122 7.39 12.91 -6.18
CA LEU A 122 6.07 12.44 -6.61
C LEU A 122 4.99 13.19 -5.84
N TYR A 123 3.98 13.66 -6.57
CA TYR A 123 2.82 14.32 -5.98
C TYR A 123 1.59 13.45 -6.13
N LEU A 124 0.84 13.34 -5.05
CA LEU A 124 -0.48 12.75 -5.08
C LEU A 124 -1.41 13.67 -5.88
N CYS A 125 -2.20 13.09 -6.75
CA CYS A 125 -3.10 13.78 -7.66
C CYS A 125 -4.47 13.08 -7.64
N ARG A 126 -5.57 13.85 -7.48
CA ARG A 126 -6.93 13.28 -7.50
C ARG A 126 -7.33 12.70 -8.86
N LYS A 127 -7.00 13.41 -9.95
CA LYS A 127 -7.29 13.01 -11.33
C LYS A 127 -6.10 13.37 -12.21
N VAL A 128 -5.71 12.46 -13.09
CA VAL A 128 -4.60 12.65 -14.03
C VAL A 128 -5.06 12.23 -15.43
N GLY A 129 -4.84 13.09 -16.43
CA GLY A 129 -5.21 12.80 -17.83
C GLY A 129 -4.22 11.87 -18.57
N SER A 130 -3.08 11.57 -17.96
CA SER A 130 -2.06 10.65 -18.46
C SER A 130 -2.36 9.20 -18.06
N ALA A 131 -1.94 8.25 -18.90
CA ALA A 131 -2.07 6.83 -18.61
C ALA A 131 -1.23 6.42 -17.39
N CYS A 132 -1.70 5.42 -16.65
CA CYS A 132 -0.92 4.79 -15.58
C CYS A 132 0.12 3.83 -16.15
N HIS A 133 1.31 3.83 -15.57
CA HIS A 133 2.44 3.01 -16.03
C HIS A 133 2.21 1.51 -15.83
N LYS A 134 1.49 1.09 -14.79
CA LYS A 134 1.15 -0.33 -14.54
C LYS A 134 0.04 -0.85 -15.47
N CYS A 135 -1.11 -0.20 -15.53
CA CYS A 135 -2.27 -0.72 -16.27
C CYS A 135 -2.50 -0.13 -17.68
N GLY A 136 -1.74 0.89 -18.08
CA GLY A 136 -1.88 1.57 -19.38
C GLY A 136 -3.18 2.39 -19.56
N LYS A 137 -4.13 2.30 -18.63
CA LYS A 137 -5.42 3.00 -18.69
C LYS A 137 -5.33 4.38 -18.01
N LYS A 138 -6.20 5.29 -18.45
CA LYS A 138 -6.55 6.51 -17.68
C LYS A 138 -7.61 6.10 -16.66
N GLY A 139 -7.55 6.63 -15.44
CA GLY A 139 -8.31 6.04 -14.33
C GLY A 139 -8.94 7.02 -13.36
N ARG A 140 -9.86 6.45 -12.55
CA ARG A 140 -10.68 7.11 -11.53
C ARG A 140 -10.01 7.16 -10.15
N SER A 141 -9.03 6.30 -9.91
CA SER A 141 -8.19 6.30 -8.70
C SER A 141 -7.32 7.56 -8.67
N TRP A 142 -6.93 7.97 -7.47
CA TRP A 142 -5.81 8.89 -7.29
C TRP A 142 -4.53 8.29 -7.85
N SER A 143 -3.57 9.15 -8.15
CA SER A 143 -2.28 8.75 -8.69
C SER A 143 -1.15 9.52 -8.04
N TYR A 144 0.00 8.86 -7.90
CA TYR A 144 1.25 9.57 -7.71
C TYR A 144 1.89 9.89 -9.05
N ARG A 145 2.25 11.15 -9.24
CA ARG A 145 2.82 11.67 -10.49
C ARG A 145 4.13 12.39 -10.23
N SER A 146 5.14 12.14 -11.05
CA SER A 146 6.43 12.83 -10.93
C SER A 146 6.38 14.29 -11.40
N THR A 147 7.28 15.11 -10.84
CA THR A 147 7.56 16.49 -11.29
C THR A 147 7.77 16.58 -12.80
N CYS A 148 8.56 15.66 -13.35
CA CYS A 148 8.90 15.64 -14.77
C CYS A 148 7.74 15.14 -15.65
N LYS A 149 6.58 14.80 -15.06
CA LYS A 149 5.35 14.32 -15.71
C LYS A 149 5.52 13.01 -16.49
N LYS A 150 6.69 12.36 -16.42
CA LYS A 150 7.02 11.12 -17.11
C LYS A 150 6.57 9.88 -16.36
N TYR A 151 6.25 9.99 -15.08
CA TYR A 151 5.82 8.87 -14.26
C TYR A 151 4.46 9.16 -13.63
N ASN A 152 3.56 8.18 -13.69
CA ASN A 152 2.19 8.26 -13.19
C ASN A 152 1.72 6.85 -12.81
N LEU A 153 1.39 6.63 -11.55
CA LEU A 153 0.95 5.34 -11.02
C LEU A 153 -0.32 5.55 -10.20
N HIS A 154 -1.40 4.83 -10.53
CA HIS A 154 -2.61 4.83 -9.70
C HIS A 154 -2.31 4.22 -8.33
N VAL A 155 -2.91 4.77 -7.28
CA VAL A 155 -2.92 4.18 -5.94
C VAL A 155 -3.51 2.77 -5.98
N ALA A 156 -4.59 2.56 -6.74
CA ALA A 156 -5.17 1.24 -6.99
C ALA A 156 -4.13 0.25 -7.53
N CYS A 157 -3.42 0.62 -8.60
CA CYS A 157 -2.42 -0.24 -9.22
C CYS A 157 -1.21 -0.49 -8.31
N ALA A 158 -0.79 0.49 -7.52
CA ALA A 158 0.26 0.27 -6.53
C ALA A 158 -0.18 -0.74 -5.45
N LYS A 159 -1.44 -0.68 -5.02
CA LYS A 159 -2.02 -1.68 -4.10
C LYS A 159 -2.19 -3.07 -4.74
N GLU A 160 -2.39 -3.16 -6.05
CA GLU A 160 -2.41 -4.44 -6.78
C GLU A 160 -1.00 -5.04 -6.86
N MET A 161 0.01 -4.23 -7.21
CA MET A 161 1.41 -4.67 -7.24
C MET A 161 1.86 -5.22 -5.87
N LEU A 162 1.37 -4.62 -4.80
CA LEU A 162 1.57 -5.12 -3.44
C LEU A 162 0.95 -6.50 -3.20
N ALA A 163 -0.32 -6.66 -3.58
CA ALA A 163 -1.01 -7.93 -3.42
C ALA A 163 -0.34 -9.04 -4.25
N GLU A 164 0.04 -8.76 -5.49
CA GLU A 164 0.81 -9.68 -6.35
C GLU A 164 2.12 -10.10 -5.68
N SER A 165 2.92 -9.12 -5.20
CA SER A 165 4.18 -9.39 -4.51
C SER A 165 4.02 -10.22 -3.24
N TRP A 166 2.89 -10.10 -2.54
CA TRP A 166 2.61 -10.89 -1.35
C TRP A 166 2.20 -12.32 -1.68
N HIS A 167 1.39 -12.52 -2.73
CA HIS A 167 1.08 -13.88 -3.20
C HIS A 167 2.36 -14.64 -3.54
N ASP A 168 3.34 -13.98 -4.16
CA ASP A 168 4.64 -14.61 -4.42
C ASP A 168 5.42 -14.94 -3.13
N ILE A 169 5.34 -14.10 -2.09
CA ILE A 169 6.02 -14.39 -0.82
C ILE A 169 5.36 -15.56 -0.08
N TYR A 170 4.03 -15.58 -0.03
CA TYR A 170 3.26 -16.58 0.74
C TYR A 170 3.09 -17.92 0.01
N TYR A 171 3.02 -17.93 -1.33
CA TYR A 171 2.79 -19.16 -2.12
C TYR A 171 4.02 -19.65 -2.90
N HIS A 172 4.96 -18.78 -3.32
CA HIS A 172 6.19 -19.22 -4.01
C HIS A 172 7.33 -19.61 -3.06
N GLY A 173 7.23 -19.30 -1.75
CA GLY A 173 8.13 -19.82 -0.71
C GLY A 173 7.98 -21.34 -0.45
N VAL A 174 6.94 -21.98 -1.00
CA VAL A 174 6.61 -23.40 -0.79
C VAL A 174 7.17 -24.31 -1.92
N PHE A 175 7.66 -23.76 -3.04
CA PHE A 175 7.94 -24.55 -4.26
C PHE A 175 9.42 -24.89 -4.56
N ILE A 176 10.36 -24.72 -3.62
CA ILE A 176 11.69 -25.33 -3.77
C ILE A 176 12.01 -26.20 -2.54
N ARG A 177 11.49 -27.42 -2.57
CA ARG A 177 12.23 -28.57 -2.04
C ARG A 177 12.29 -29.59 -3.17
N GLU A 178 13.49 -29.80 -3.70
CA GLU A 178 13.77 -30.99 -4.48
C GLU A 178 13.48 -32.20 -3.58
N ASN A 179 12.78 -33.18 -4.14
CA ASN A 179 12.32 -34.44 -3.56
C ASN A 179 10.88 -34.37 -3.01
N GLY A 180 9.97 -34.85 -3.85
CA GLY A 180 8.53 -34.83 -3.66
C GLY A 180 8.09 -35.80 -2.57
N ASP A 181 7.67 -35.24 -1.45
CA ASP A 181 6.69 -35.84 -0.57
C ASP A 181 5.68 -34.76 -0.16
N TYR A 182 4.39 -35.10 -0.18
CA TYR A 182 3.29 -34.14 -0.10
C TYR A 182 2.75 -34.11 1.33
N SER A 183 3.05 -33.06 2.10
CA SER A 183 2.34 -32.77 3.35
C SER A 183 1.91 -31.30 3.41
N ILE A 184 0.61 -31.10 3.61
CA ILE A 184 -0.01 -29.81 3.91
C ILE A 184 -0.06 -29.71 5.43
N ASP A 185 0.83 -28.91 6.02
CA ASP A 185 0.71 -28.50 7.41
C ASP A 185 0.28 -27.03 7.44
N MET A 186 -1.02 -26.82 7.70
CA MET A 186 -1.54 -25.54 8.18
C MET A 186 -1.21 -25.40 9.66
N TYR A 187 -0.71 -24.23 10.03
CA TYR A 187 -0.35 -23.75 11.37
C TYR A 187 1.03 -24.11 11.92
N GLY A 188 1.78 -23.04 12.18
CA GLY A 188 2.81 -23.01 13.21
C GLY A 188 4.19 -23.44 12.73
N GLN A 189 4.97 -22.48 12.24
CA GLN A 189 6.39 -22.43 12.58
C GLN A 189 6.99 -21.03 12.35
N ASN A 190 7.77 -20.63 13.34
CA ASN A 190 8.50 -19.38 13.47
C ASN A 190 9.59 -19.32 12.37
N TRP A 191 9.25 -18.83 11.19
CA TRP A 191 10.23 -18.65 10.13
C TRP A 191 10.99 -17.34 10.37
N LYS A 192 12.30 -17.45 10.66
CA LYS A 192 13.25 -16.36 10.45
C LYS A 192 13.22 -16.04 8.95
N LEU A 193 12.31 -15.15 8.58
CA LEU A 193 12.17 -14.66 7.22
C LEU A 193 13.37 -13.74 6.97
N GLU A 194 14.36 -14.20 6.23
CA GLU A 194 15.25 -13.27 5.51
C GLU A 194 14.38 -12.54 4.48
N THR A 195 13.78 -11.43 4.92
CA THR A 195 12.81 -10.58 4.23
C THR A 195 13.44 -9.84 3.05
N LYS A 196 13.83 -10.57 2.01
CA LYS A 196 14.08 -9.98 0.69
C LYS A 196 12.81 -10.04 -0.13
N ILE A 197 12.11 -8.91 -0.20
CA ILE A 197 11.00 -8.71 -1.14
C ILE A 197 11.46 -9.09 -2.54
N PRO A 198 10.71 -9.94 -3.28
CA PRO A 198 11.04 -10.27 -4.65
C PRO A 198 11.20 -9.01 -5.50
N SER A 199 12.31 -8.92 -6.22
CA SER A 199 12.55 -7.85 -7.20
C SER A 199 11.35 -7.73 -8.15
N LEU A 200 10.75 -6.55 -8.28
CA LEU A 200 9.67 -6.24 -9.24
C LEU A 200 10.13 -6.30 -10.72
N LYS A 201 11.20 -7.07 -11.01
CA LYS A 201 11.91 -7.16 -12.29
C LYS A 201 10.99 -7.54 -13.46
N GLY A 202 9.91 -8.28 -13.19
CA GLY A 202 8.96 -8.75 -14.22
C GLY A 202 7.95 -7.71 -14.72
N THR A 203 7.65 -6.65 -13.96
CA THR A 203 6.52 -5.74 -14.31
C THR A 203 6.95 -4.54 -15.16
N LEU A 204 8.24 -4.18 -15.15
CA LEU A 204 8.76 -3.03 -15.90
C LEU A 204 9.29 -3.38 -17.31
N GLN A 205 9.51 -4.66 -17.62
CA GLN A 205 10.17 -5.06 -18.87
C GLN A 205 9.20 -5.45 -20.01
N SER A 206 7.93 -5.71 -19.73
CA SER A 206 7.02 -6.36 -20.68
C SER A 206 6.27 -5.44 -21.66
N TYR A 207 6.29 -4.11 -21.50
CA TYR A 207 5.42 -3.22 -22.31
C TYR A 207 6.10 -2.32 -23.34
N HIS A 208 7.42 -2.47 -23.56
CA HIS A 208 8.17 -1.68 -24.56
C HIS A 208 8.23 -2.28 -25.98
N LYS A 209 7.31 -3.18 -26.37
CA LYS A 209 7.23 -3.66 -27.77
C LYS A 209 6.02 -3.08 -28.50
N LYS A 210 6.24 -1.91 -29.15
CA LYS A 210 5.84 -1.58 -30.53
C LYS A 210 6.15 -0.10 -30.81
N GLY A 211 7.35 0.14 -31.33
CA GLY A 211 7.79 1.44 -31.84
C GLY A 211 9.22 1.33 -32.40
N PRO A 212 9.59 2.01 -33.50
CA PRO A 212 10.82 1.73 -34.22
C PRO A 212 12.06 2.08 -33.38
N LYS A 213 13.08 1.23 -33.47
CA LYS A 213 14.36 1.37 -32.77
C LYS A 213 15.05 2.69 -33.15
N ARG A 214 15.14 3.64 -32.21
CA ARG A 214 16.20 4.65 -32.20
C ARG A 214 17.18 4.34 -31.07
N LYS A 215 18.39 3.88 -31.44
CA LYS A 215 19.53 3.74 -30.51
C LYS A 215 19.91 5.13 -30.01
N GLY A 216 19.67 5.41 -28.72
CA GLY A 216 20.13 6.63 -28.07
C GLY A 216 19.53 6.85 -26.68
N LYS A 217 20.39 6.84 -25.65
CA LYS A 217 20.15 7.26 -24.25
C LYS A 217 18.99 6.57 -23.48
N ILE A 218 18.98 5.23 -23.44
CA ILE A 218 18.14 4.44 -22.51
C ILE A 218 19.01 4.05 -21.30
N LYS A 219 19.10 4.89 -20.27
CA LYS A 219 19.69 4.49 -18.96
C LYS A 219 19.22 5.29 -17.74
N LYS A 220 18.64 6.48 -17.93
CA LYS A 220 18.19 7.36 -16.83
C LYS A 220 16.70 7.22 -16.47
N CYS A 221 15.83 6.91 -17.44
CA CYS A 221 14.37 6.86 -17.19
C CYS A 221 13.92 5.60 -16.42
N CYS A 222 14.53 4.43 -16.65
CA CYS A 222 14.14 3.20 -15.95
C CYS A 222 14.52 3.20 -14.46
N LYS A 223 15.64 3.84 -14.10
CA LYS A 223 16.07 4.00 -12.69
C LYS A 223 15.06 4.81 -11.87
N ILE A 224 14.51 5.88 -12.47
CA ILE A 224 13.50 6.74 -11.85
C ILE A 224 12.18 5.96 -11.63
N ALA A 225 11.80 5.05 -12.53
CA ALA A 225 10.56 4.28 -12.42
C ALA A 225 10.59 3.29 -11.25
N GLY A 226 11.70 2.57 -11.05
CA GLY A 226 11.84 1.58 -9.96
C GLY A 226 11.75 2.22 -8.57
N LEU A 227 12.51 3.30 -8.35
CA LEU A 227 12.45 4.08 -7.11
C LEU A 227 11.04 4.65 -6.89
N ALA A 228 10.44 5.26 -7.92
CA ALA A 228 9.11 5.84 -7.80
C ALA A 228 8.02 4.82 -7.43
N VAL A 229 8.06 3.59 -7.95
CA VAL A 229 7.14 2.52 -7.53
C VAL A 229 7.29 2.24 -6.03
N GLN A 230 8.53 2.07 -5.57
CA GLN A 230 8.84 1.69 -4.20
C GLN A 230 8.37 2.74 -3.19
N PHE A 231 8.58 4.03 -3.48
CA PHE A 231 8.10 5.11 -2.62
C PHE A 231 6.59 5.13 -2.52
N VAL A 232 5.89 4.96 -3.66
CA VAL A 232 4.42 4.94 -3.67
C VAL A 232 3.89 3.75 -2.87
N ILE A 233 4.46 2.57 -3.08
CA ILE A 233 4.11 1.37 -2.35
C ILE A 233 4.30 1.57 -0.85
N SER A 234 5.43 2.14 -0.46
CA SER A 234 5.76 2.30 0.95
C SER A 234 4.90 3.35 1.64
N ALA A 235 4.56 4.43 0.93
CA ALA A 235 3.60 5.43 1.39
C ALA A 235 2.20 4.84 1.59
N ILE A 236 1.80 3.88 0.76
CA ILE A 236 0.51 3.17 0.88
C ILE A 236 0.48 2.26 2.10
N LEU A 237 1.61 1.63 2.45
CA LEU A 237 1.69 0.69 3.57
C LEU A 237 1.89 1.35 4.94
N GLY A 238 2.37 2.60 5.00
CA GLY A 238 2.40 3.42 6.22
C GLY A 238 3.79 3.70 6.82
N ASP A 239 4.86 3.00 6.42
CA ASP A 239 6.26 3.36 6.74
C ASP A 239 7.27 2.64 5.82
N PRO A 240 8.07 3.35 5.00
CA PRO A 240 9.08 2.77 4.09
C PRO A 240 10.42 2.39 4.69
N THR A 241 10.75 2.80 5.92
CA THR A 241 12.16 3.13 6.24
C THR A 241 13.15 1.94 6.09
N THR A 242 12.71 0.69 6.21
CA THR A 242 13.54 -0.52 6.05
C THR A 242 13.33 -1.27 4.74
N LEU A 243 12.21 -1.04 4.03
CA LEU A 243 11.93 -1.58 2.69
C LEU A 243 12.95 -1.13 1.64
N ILE A 244 13.72 -0.08 1.95
CA ILE A 244 14.72 0.55 1.10
C ILE A 244 15.93 -0.37 0.85
N ALA A 245 16.33 -1.24 1.78
CA ALA A 245 17.55 -2.04 1.62
C ALA A 245 17.36 -3.29 0.73
N GLY A 246 16.27 -4.05 0.92
CA GLY A 246 16.04 -5.33 0.23
C GLY A 246 15.69 -5.17 -1.26
N VAL A 247 14.89 -4.16 -1.58
CA VAL A 247 14.46 -3.87 -2.96
C VAL A 247 15.60 -3.28 -3.79
N VAL A 248 16.50 -2.47 -3.20
CA VAL A 248 17.69 -1.94 -3.87
C VAL A 248 18.66 -3.07 -4.26
N GLY A 249 18.87 -4.05 -3.37
CA GLY A 249 19.72 -5.22 -3.68
C GLY A 249 19.16 -6.11 -4.79
N ALA A 250 17.83 -6.28 -4.84
CA ALA A 250 17.17 -7.17 -5.80
C ALA A 250 16.91 -6.50 -7.18
N LEU A 251 16.81 -5.17 -7.24
CA LEU A 251 16.71 -4.40 -8.49
C LEU A 251 18.07 -4.15 -9.16
N MET A 252 19.17 -4.20 -8.41
CA MET A 252 20.53 -3.95 -8.89
C MET A 252 21.29 -5.20 -9.35
N SER A 253 20.74 -6.41 -9.17
CA SER A 253 21.35 -7.64 -9.70
C SER A 253 21.07 -7.79 -11.21
N LYS A 254 21.95 -7.15 -11.98
CA LYS A 254 22.22 -7.18 -13.44
C LYS A 254 21.08 -6.85 -14.39
#